data_AF-A0A895XS71-F1
#
_entry.id   AF-A0A895XS71-F1
#
_cell.length_a   1.000
_cell.length_b   1.000
_cell.length_c   1.000
_cell.angle_alpha   90.00
_cell.angle_beta   90.00
_cell.angle_gamma   90.00
#
_symmetry.space_group_name_H-M   'P 1'
#
loop_
_entity.id
_entity.type
_entity.pdbx_description
1 polymer ?
#
loop_
_entity_poly.entity_id
_entity_poly.type
_entity_poly.pdbx_seq_one_letter_code
_entity_poly.pdbx_strand_id
1 'polypeptide(L)'
;MSTSSSLRAPFWIATIVAIPVMLLAGYGVYQGISSSTSVSDVDAEADLSPVQVDVPVVEDDHVEVICRALLAKSPSELTDLPSRPVEASNDVSAASAAELSAAWGDPAIVMTCGVDEVEVADTDLVYRWGQVCWFVDEGSEAHVWTSVDREVPVRVEVPAVYEQSGEKVSVLSPVVADAVPAADEAPTGCGS
;
A
#
# COMPACT_ATOMS: atom_id res chain seq x y z
N MET A 1 95.61 -14.13 35.59
CA MET A 1 95.51 -12.66 35.71
C MET A 1 94.05 -12.29 35.59
N SER A 2 93.56 -11.49 36.55
CA SER A 2 92.23 -10.88 36.67
C SER A 2 91.73 -10.26 35.34
N THR A 3 90.42 -10.11 35.05
CA THR A 3 89.47 -9.22 35.77
C THR A 3 87.99 -9.53 35.44
N SER A 4 87.13 -9.19 36.41
CA SER A 4 85.66 -9.21 36.51
C SER A 4 84.86 -8.49 35.40
N SER A 5 83.61 -8.92 35.15
CA SER A 5 82.40 -8.09 35.39
C SER A 5 81.07 -8.78 35.05
N SER A 6 80.12 -8.63 35.95
CA SER A 6 78.71 -9.06 35.90
C SER A 6 77.78 -8.02 35.26
N LEU A 7 76.79 -8.44 34.45
CA LEU A 7 75.52 -7.71 34.18
C LEU A 7 74.43 -8.75 33.85
N ARG A 8 73.53 -9.11 34.78
CA ARG A 8 72.17 -8.56 35.01
C ARG A 8 71.23 -8.68 33.81
N ALA A 9 70.30 -9.66 33.86
CA ALA A 9 69.07 -9.64 33.06
C ALA A 9 68.12 -8.55 33.61
N PRO A 10 67.32 -7.85 32.77
CA PRO A 10 66.02 -8.41 32.40
C PRO A 10 65.57 -8.06 30.97
N PHE A 11 65.17 -9.07 30.22
CA PHE A 11 64.42 -8.95 28.97
C PHE A 11 62.96 -9.17 29.37
N TRP A 12 62.07 -8.15 29.45
CA TRP A 12 60.59 -8.35 29.37
C TRP A 12 59.64 -7.12 29.46
N ILE A 13 60.07 -5.85 29.39
CA ILE A 13 59.12 -4.72 29.48
C ILE A 13 59.30 -3.77 28.30
N ALA A 14 58.69 -4.06 27.16
CA ALA A 14 58.63 -3.09 26.05
C ALA A 14 57.34 -3.14 25.19
N THR A 15 56.40 -4.08 25.43
CA THR A 15 55.24 -4.27 24.53
C THR A 15 53.90 -4.20 25.27
N ILE A 16 53.67 -3.21 26.14
CA ILE A 16 52.43 -3.13 26.95
C ILE A 16 51.61 -1.84 26.74
N VAL A 17 52.13 -0.79 26.08
CA VAL A 17 51.40 0.50 25.99
C VAL A 17 50.79 0.80 24.61
N ALA A 18 51.28 0.19 23.53
CA ALA A 18 50.78 0.50 22.18
C ALA A 18 49.39 -0.11 21.87
N ILE A 19 49.08 -1.28 22.45
CA ILE A 19 47.83 -2.01 22.20
C ILE A 19 46.59 -1.29 22.76
N PRO A 20 46.55 -0.79 24.02
CA PRO A 20 45.34 -0.15 24.54
C PRO A 20 44.98 1.16 23.84
N VAL A 21 45.97 1.94 23.39
CA VAL A 21 45.71 3.22 22.68
C VAL A 21 45.11 2.98 21.29
N MET A 22 45.58 1.95 20.58
CA MET A 22 45.05 1.58 19.27
C MET A 22 43.63 0.98 19.35
N LEU A 23 43.34 0.21 20.41
CA LEU A 23 41.98 -0.32 20.67
C LEU A 23 40.97 0.80 21.01
N LEU A 24 41.36 1.81 21.78
CA LEU A 24 40.47 2.93 22.11
C LEU A 24 40.14 3.80 20.88
N ALA A 25 41.12 4.04 20.00
CA ALA A 25 40.89 4.76 18.74
C ALA A 25 40.00 3.96 17.78
N GLY A 26 40.24 2.65 17.63
CA GLY A 26 39.40 1.77 16.82
C GLY A 26 37.96 1.65 17.34
N TYR A 27 37.78 1.58 18.65
CA TYR A 27 36.45 1.50 19.28
C TYR A 27 35.64 2.79 19.13
N GLY A 28 36.28 3.97 19.21
CA GLY A 28 35.62 5.26 18.96
C GLY A 28 35.14 5.42 17.50
N VAL A 29 35.93 4.96 16.53
CA VAL A 29 35.54 4.94 15.11
C VAL A 29 34.41 3.93 14.86
N TYR A 30 34.45 2.76 15.50
CA TYR A 30 33.39 1.74 15.40
C TYR A 30 32.03 2.25 15.90
N GLN A 31 31.99 2.97 17.03
CA GLN A 31 30.75 3.58 17.54
C GLN A 31 30.25 4.76 16.68
N GLY A 32 31.17 5.50 16.04
CA GLY A 32 30.82 6.62 15.14
C GLY A 32 30.22 6.17 13.80
N ILE A 33 30.72 5.07 13.24
CA ILE A 33 30.19 4.48 11.99
C ILE A 33 28.86 3.76 12.23
N SER A 34 28.68 3.12 13.40
CA SER A 34 27.41 2.48 13.78
C SER A 34 26.24 3.47 13.93
N SER A 35 26.54 4.76 14.12
CA SER A 35 25.51 5.80 14.26
C SER A 35 25.21 6.55 12.96
N SER A 36 25.93 6.25 11.87
CA SER A 36 25.90 7.06 10.64
C SER A 36 25.95 6.20 9.38
N THR A 37 25.11 5.16 9.31
CA THR A 37 24.82 4.46 8.04
C THR A 37 23.39 3.95 8.10
N SER A 38 22.44 4.89 8.06
CA SER A 38 21.26 4.68 7.23
C SER A 38 21.73 4.89 5.80
N VAL A 39 22.43 3.90 5.21
CA VAL A 39 22.31 3.75 3.76
C VAL A 39 20.84 3.45 3.56
N SER A 40 20.10 4.41 3.02
CA SER A 40 18.89 4.09 2.31
C SER A 40 19.31 3.11 1.22
N ASP A 41 19.10 1.82 1.46
CA ASP A 41 18.85 0.89 0.37
C ASP A 41 17.82 1.59 -0.52
N VAL A 42 18.23 1.93 -1.74
CA VAL A 42 17.34 2.31 -2.83
C VAL A 42 16.84 1.02 -3.49
N ASP A 43 16.43 0.06 -2.68
CA ASP A 43 15.25 -0.74 -2.94
C ASP A 43 14.16 -0.04 -2.15
N ALA A 44 13.36 0.78 -2.83
CA ALA A 44 12.16 1.33 -2.23
C ALA A 44 11.21 0.16 -1.97
N GLU A 45 11.39 -0.52 -0.84
CA GLU A 45 10.40 -1.46 -0.33
C GLU A 45 9.08 -0.69 -0.23
N ALA A 46 8.05 -1.17 -0.92
CA ALA A 46 6.75 -0.52 -0.90
C ALA A 46 6.30 -0.36 0.55
N ASP A 47 5.93 0.86 0.95
CA ASP A 47 5.40 1.11 2.28
C ASP A 47 4.00 0.46 2.36
N LEU A 48 3.93 -0.70 3.00
CA LEU A 48 2.68 -1.44 3.22
C LEU A 48 2.01 -1.05 4.54
N SER A 49 2.28 0.15 5.06
CA SER A 49 1.56 0.66 6.21
C SER A 49 0.06 0.77 5.89
N PRO A 50 -0.82 0.72 6.91
CA PRO A 50 -2.24 0.88 6.69
C PRO A 50 -2.58 2.17 5.91
N VAL A 51 -3.54 2.04 5.00
CA VAL A 51 -4.06 3.17 4.20
C VAL A 51 -5.26 3.74 4.93
N GLN A 52 -5.24 5.06 5.17
CA GLN A 52 -6.40 5.78 5.68
C GLN A 52 -7.42 5.98 4.56
N VAL A 53 -8.64 5.49 4.76
CA VAL A 53 -9.73 5.58 3.78
C VAL A 53 -10.95 6.22 4.43
N ASP A 54 -11.62 7.11 3.69
CA ASP A 54 -12.94 7.61 4.08
C ASP A 54 -13.99 6.55 3.72
N VAL A 55 -14.61 5.98 4.74
CA VAL A 55 -15.47 4.81 4.59
C VAL A 55 -16.93 5.25 4.64
N PRO A 56 -17.78 4.82 3.68
CA PRO A 56 -19.19 5.19 3.68
C PRO A 56 -19.91 4.63 4.91
N VAL A 57 -20.89 5.36 5.39
CA VAL A 57 -21.81 4.87 6.42
C VAL A 57 -22.87 4.02 5.73
N VAL A 58 -22.77 2.71 5.90
CA VAL A 58 -23.75 1.75 5.38
C VAL A 58 -24.68 1.35 6.52
N GLU A 59 -25.97 1.67 6.40
CA GLU A 59 -27.00 1.26 7.39
C GLU A 59 -27.82 0.05 6.93
N ASP A 60 -27.69 -0.34 5.66
CA ASP A 60 -28.43 -1.44 5.06
C ASP A 60 -27.64 -2.76 5.13
N ASP A 61 -28.14 -3.71 5.92
CA ASP A 61 -27.55 -5.05 6.10
C ASP A 61 -27.31 -5.78 4.75
N HIS A 62 -28.16 -5.55 3.74
CA HIS A 62 -28.00 -6.15 2.42
C HIS A 62 -26.73 -5.64 1.72
N VAL A 63 -26.52 -4.32 1.79
CA VAL A 63 -25.33 -3.66 1.24
C VAL A 63 -24.07 -4.14 1.96
N GLU A 64 -24.11 -4.23 3.29
CA GLU A 64 -22.97 -4.76 4.07
C GLU A 64 -22.59 -6.18 3.66
N VAL A 65 -23.59 -7.06 3.47
CA VAL A 65 -23.35 -8.45 3.04
C VAL A 65 -22.70 -8.50 1.66
N ILE A 66 -23.18 -7.68 0.71
CA ILE A 66 -22.60 -7.59 -0.64
C ILE A 66 -21.14 -7.10 -0.57
N CYS A 67 -20.88 -6.02 0.16
CA CYS A 67 -19.54 -5.45 0.26
C CYS A 67 -18.55 -6.40 0.92
N ARG A 68 -18.95 -7.08 2.00
CA ARG A 68 -18.11 -8.12 2.62
C ARG A 68 -17.84 -9.29 1.68
N ALA A 69 -18.82 -9.68 0.87
CA ALA A 69 -18.62 -10.72 -0.15
C ALA A 69 -17.66 -10.28 -1.25
N LEU A 70 -17.73 -9.02 -1.69
CA LEU A 70 -16.79 -8.42 -2.62
C LEU A 70 -15.37 -8.46 -2.05
N LEU A 71 -15.17 -7.97 -0.83
CA LEU A 71 -13.84 -7.92 -0.24
C LEU A 71 -13.25 -9.29 0.06
N ALA A 72 -14.09 -10.28 0.43
CA ALA A 72 -13.63 -11.65 0.59
C ALA A 72 -13.10 -12.29 -0.71
N LYS A 73 -13.51 -11.76 -1.87
CA LYS A 73 -13.07 -12.20 -3.20
C LYS A 73 -12.00 -11.29 -3.81
N SER A 74 -11.72 -10.14 -3.19
CA SER A 74 -10.69 -9.21 -3.65
C SER A 74 -9.34 -9.90 -3.76
N PRO A 75 -8.56 -9.59 -4.81
CA PRO A 75 -7.28 -10.23 -5.01
C PRO A 75 -6.27 -9.73 -3.96
N SER A 76 -5.35 -10.60 -3.54
CA SER A 76 -4.24 -10.22 -2.67
C SER A 76 -3.23 -9.30 -3.37
N GLU A 77 -3.25 -9.25 -4.71
CA GLU A 77 -2.40 -8.41 -5.53
C GLU A 77 -3.22 -7.84 -6.70
N LEU A 78 -3.06 -6.55 -7.00
CA LEU A 78 -3.69 -5.90 -8.14
C LEU A 78 -2.65 -5.65 -9.23
N THR A 79 -2.67 -6.49 -10.27
CA THR A 79 -1.53 -6.64 -11.20
C THR A 79 -0.31 -7.13 -10.41
N ASP A 80 0.68 -6.26 -10.15
CA ASP A 80 1.87 -6.56 -9.35
C ASP A 80 1.91 -5.73 -8.04
N LEU A 81 0.79 -5.07 -7.68
CA LEU A 81 0.70 -4.23 -6.50
C LEU A 81 0.16 -5.04 -5.31
N PRO A 82 0.94 -5.20 -4.21
CA PRO A 82 0.50 -5.98 -3.06
C PRO A 82 -0.62 -5.27 -2.30
N SER A 83 -1.55 -6.06 -1.72
CA SER A 83 -2.61 -5.55 -0.85
C SER A 83 -2.05 -4.88 0.40
N ARG A 84 -2.73 -3.83 0.86
CA ARG A 84 -2.41 -3.10 2.09
C ARG A 84 -3.58 -3.18 3.08
N PRO A 85 -3.29 -3.16 4.40
CA PRO A 85 -4.33 -2.95 5.40
C PRO A 85 -5.04 -1.61 5.17
N VAL A 86 -6.32 -1.55 5.53
CA VAL A 86 -7.12 -0.31 5.46
C VAL A 86 -7.58 0.06 6.87
N GLU A 87 -7.50 1.34 7.18
CA GLU A 87 -8.01 1.94 8.41
C GLU A 87 -8.96 3.09 8.06
N ALA A 88 -9.99 3.30 8.88
CA ALA A 88 -10.92 4.41 8.68
C ALA A 88 -10.24 5.75 8.99
N SER A 89 -10.47 6.77 8.16
CA SER A 89 -10.13 8.16 8.47
C SER A 89 -11.23 8.88 9.26
N ASN A 90 -12.46 8.39 9.19
CA ASN A 90 -13.65 8.92 9.87
C ASN A 90 -14.01 8.12 11.13
N ASP A 91 -15.04 8.55 11.88
CA ASP A 91 -15.46 7.98 13.17
C ASP A 91 -16.16 6.59 13.06
N VAL A 92 -15.72 5.75 12.14
CA VAL A 92 -16.16 4.35 11.98
C VAL A 92 -15.03 3.40 12.39
N SER A 93 -15.37 2.16 12.71
CA SER A 93 -14.38 1.21 13.22
C SER A 93 -13.43 0.72 12.12
N ALA A 94 -12.18 0.39 12.47
CA ALA A 94 -11.23 -0.19 11.52
C ALA A 94 -11.72 -1.53 10.91
N ALA A 95 -12.54 -2.30 11.66
CA ALA A 95 -13.17 -3.49 11.12
C ALA A 95 -14.14 -3.14 9.98
N SER A 96 -14.96 -2.10 10.16
CA SER A 96 -15.87 -1.59 9.12
C SER A 96 -15.10 -1.10 7.90
N ALA A 97 -13.93 -0.49 8.09
CA ALA A 97 -13.09 -0.05 6.98
C ALA A 97 -12.61 -1.23 6.12
N ALA A 98 -12.10 -2.30 6.75
CA ALA A 98 -11.65 -3.51 6.07
C ALA A 98 -12.79 -4.39 5.54
N GLU A 99 -14.04 -4.08 5.87
CA GLU A 99 -15.24 -4.74 5.35
C GLU A 99 -15.85 -4.03 4.14
N LEU A 100 -15.52 -2.74 3.95
CA LEU A 100 -16.05 -1.90 2.89
C LEU A 100 -14.99 -1.44 1.88
N SER A 101 -13.71 -1.44 2.26
CA SER A 101 -12.62 -1.04 1.36
C SER A 101 -11.42 -2.00 1.34
N ALA A 102 -10.72 -2.01 0.20
CA ALA A 102 -9.44 -2.67 0.00
C ALA A 102 -8.45 -1.70 -0.67
N ALA A 103 -7.16 -1.88 -0.41
CA ALA A 103 -6.11 -1.03 -0.98
C ALA A 103 -4.93 -1.84 -1.50
N TRP A 104 -4.24 -1.34 -2.51
CA TRP A 104 -3.04 -1.96 -3.10
C TRP A 104 -1.96 -0.94 -3.47
N GLY A 105 -0.71 -1.33 -3.29
CA GLY A 105 0.44 -0.57 -3.78
C GLY A 105 0.76 0.72 -3.02
N ASP A 106 1.78 1.42 -3.48
CA ASP A 106 2.21 2.72 -2.98
C ASP A 106 2.62 3.62 -4.17
N PRO A 107 1.92 4.74 -4.43
CA PRO A 107 0.72 5.25 -3.75
C PRO A 107 -0.47 4.29 -3.78
N ALA A 108 -1.38 4.34 -2.81
CA ALA A 108 -2.45 3.35 -2.73
C ALA A 108 -3.52 3.52 -3.83
N ILE A 109 -3.84 2.44 -4.55
CA ILE A 109 -5.12 2.29 -5.26
C ILE A 109 -6.15 1.83 -4.24
N VAL A 110 -7.29 2.51 -4.14
CA VAL A 110 -8.32 2.22 -3.13
C VAL A 110 -9.60 1.82 -3.81
N MET A 111 -10.16 0.66 -3.47
CA MET A 111 -11.50 0.24 -3.85
C MET A 111 -12.42 0.34 -2.64
N THR A 112 -13.56 1.01 -2.78
CA THR A 112 -14.58 1.21 -1.74
C THR A 112 -15.94 0.79 -2.27
N CYS A 113 -16.63 -0.09 -1.54
CA CYS A 113 -17.96 -0.58 -1.84
C CYS A 113 -19.03 0.18 -1.04
N GLY A 114 -20.21 0.35 -1.63
CA GLY A 114 -21.34 1.00 -0.96
C GLY A 114 -21.22 2.52 -0.93
N VAL A 115 -20.52 3.08 -1.93
CA VAL A 115 -20.52 4.54 -2.11
C VAL A 115 -21.85 5.01 -2.67
N ASP A 116 -22.13 6.31 -2.55
CA ASP A 116 -23.28 6.92 -3.21
C ASP A 116 -23.23 6.74 -4.74
N GLU A 117 -24.41 6.59 -5.34
CA GLU A 117 -24.56 6.58 -6.79
C GLU A 117 -24.09 7.90 -7.40
N VAL A 118 -23.47 7.82 -8.58
CA VAL A 118 -23.06 8.99 -9.36
C VAL A 118 -24.08 9.27 -10.45
N GLU A 119 -24.48 10.53 -10.59
CA GLU A 119 -25.32 10.96 -11.71
C GLU A 119 -24.50 10.96 -13.01
N VAL A 120 -24.94 10.17 -13.99
CA VAL A 120 -24.34 10.10 -15.32
C VAL A 120 -25.31 10.70 -16.33
N ALA A 121 -24.92 11.80 -16.99
CA ALA A 121 -25.74 12.40 -18.03
C ALA A 121 -25.72 11.57 -19.32
N ASP A 122 -26.74 11.72 -20.16
CA ASP A 122 -26.85 10.99 -21.45
C ASP A 122 -25.67 11.22 -22.40
N THR A 123 -24.92 12.31 -22.23
CA THR A 123 -23.75 12.66 -23.04
C THR A 123 -22.42 12.20 -22.45
N ASP A 124 -22.44 11.70 -21.22
CA ASP A 124 -21.22 11.28 -20.53
C ASP A 124 -20.74 9.94 -21.07
N LEU A 125 -19.42 9.73 -20.99
CA LEU A 125 -18.81 8.48 -21.43
C LEU A 125 -18.79 7.50 -20.27
N VAL A 126 -19.34 6.31 -20.53
CA VAL A 126 -19.22 5.14 -19.67
C VAL A 126 -18.40 4.07 -20.37
N TYR A 127 -17.55 3.40 -19.61
CA TYR A 127 -16.60 2.41 -20.11
C TYR A 127 -16.99 1.03 -19.62
N ARG A 128 -17.22 0.12 -20.57
CA ARG A 128 -17.46 -1.28 -20.25
C ARG A 128 -16.14 -2.03 -20.14
N TRP A 129 -15.76 -2.37 -18.92
CA TRP A 129 -14.60 -3.22 -18.64
C TRP A 129 -15.08 -4.57 -18.12
N GLY A 130 -14.87 -5.62 -18.91
CA GLY A 130 -15.44 -6.93 -18.63
C GLY A 130 -16.97 -6.91 -18.58
N GLN A 131 -17.53 -7.24 -17.41
CA GLN A 131 -18.98 -7.31 -17.17
C GLN A 131 -19.52 -6.12 -16.36
N VAL A 132 -18.67 -5.13 -16.05
CA VAL A 132 -19.04 -3.96 -15.24
C VAL A 132 -18.91 -2.71 -16.08
N CYS A 133 -19.83 -1.79 -15.88
CA CYS A 133 -19.86 -0.51 -16.55
C CYS A 133 -19.37 0.57 -15.57
N TRP A 134 -18.40 1.36 -16.00
CA TRP A 134 -17.73 2.33 -15.15
C TRP A 134 -17.86 3.74 -15.71
N PHE A 135 -18.25 4.67 -14.87
CA PHE A 135 -18.01 6.09 -15.08
C PHE A 135 -16.64 6.47 -14.51
N VAL A 136 -15.96 7.45 -15.10
CA VAL A 136 -14.68 7.94 -14.61
C VAL A 136 -14.68 9.46 -14.51
N ASP A 137 -14.31 9.96 -13.34
CA ASP A 137 -13.91 11.34 -13.14
C ASP A 137 -12.38 11.43 -13.23
N GLU A 138 -11.88 12.05 -14.29
CA GLU A 138 -10.44 12.18 -14.55
C GLU A 138 -9.88 13.39 -13.79
N GLY A 139 -9.21 13.14 -12.67
CA GLY A 139 -8.49 14.16 -11.92
C GLY A 139 -7.00 14.23 -12.26
N SER A 140 -6.36 15.34 -11.90
CA SER A 140 -4.91 15.51 -12.02
C SER A 140 -4.11 14.72 -10.98
N GLU A 141 -4.74 14.33 -9.87
CA GLU A 141 -4.11 13.62 -8.75
C GLU A 141 -4.50 12.13 -8.75
N ALA A 142 -5.74 11.82 -9.11
CA ALA A 142 -6.26 10.46 -9.23
C ALA A 142 -7.39 10.41 -10.26
N HIS A 143 -7.61 9.24 -10.85
CA HIS A 143 -8.78 8.90 -11.63
C HIS A 143 -9.75 8.13 -10.75
N VAL A 144 -10.98 8.63 -10.60
CA VAL A 144 -12.02 8.02 -9.76
C VAL A 144 -12.99 7.28 -10.66
N TRP A 145 -12.96 5.96 -10.58
CA TRP A 145 -13.87 5.09 -11.32
C TRP A 145 -15.03 4.69 -10.43
N THR A 146 -16.27 4.79 -10.89
CA THR A 146 -17.45 4.33 -10.14
C THR A 146 -18.28 3.42 -11.02
N SER A 147 -18.65 2.24 -10.49
CA SER A 147 -19.53 1.32 -11.21
C SER A 147 -20.94 1.88 -11.26
N VAL A 148 -21.56 1.87 -12.43
CA VAL A 148 -22.88 2.51 -12.67
C VAL A 148 -23.96 1.53 -13.12
N ASP A 149 -23.65 0.23 -13.13
CA ASP A 149 -24.56 -0.85 -13.53
C ASP A 149 -24.70 -1.93 -12.45
N ARG A 150 -24.30 -1.62 -11.21
CA ARG A 150 -24.29 -2.50 -10.04
C ARG A 150 -25.33 -2.04 -9.03
N GLU A 151 -26.00 -2.98 -8.37
CA GLU A 151 -26.97 -2.69 -7.30
C GLU A 151 -26.32 -1.90 -6.14
N VAL A 152 -25.05 -2.21 -5.85
CA VAL A 152 -24.23 -1.47 -4.87
C VAL A 152 -23.04 -0.84 -5.61
N PRO A 153 -22.96 0.50 -5.71
CA PRO A 153 -21.85 1.15 -6.38
C PRO A 153 -20.50 0.86 -5.71
N VAL A 154 -19.51 0.55 -6.53
CA VAL A 154 -18.10 0.37 -6.15
C VAL A 154 -17.30 1.51 -6.77
N ARG A 155 -16.52 2.21 -5.94
CA ARG A 155 -15.55 3.22 -6.36
C ARG A 155 -14.15 2.63 -6.36
N VAL A 156 -13.35 2.97 -7.35
CA VAL A 156 -11.91 2.70 -7.39
C VAL A 156 -11.17 3.99 -7.67
N GLU A 157 -10.41 4.47 -6.70
CA GLU A 157 -9.51 5.61 -6.85
C GLU A 157 -8.12 5.12 -7.27
N VAL A 158 -7.66 5.57 -8.43
CA VAL A 158 -6.36 5.20 -8.99
C VAL A 158 -5.50 6.46 -9.05
N PRO A 159 -4.44 6.59 -8.22
CA PRO A 159 -3.51 7.71 -8.31
C PRO A 159 -2.97 7.92 -9.72
N ALA A 160 -2.88 9.17 -10.18
CA ALA A 160 -2.50 9.54 -11.54
C ALA A 160 -1.07 9.12 -11.93
N VAL A 161 -0.23 8.73 -10.95
CA VAL A 161 1.08 8.13 -11.19
C VAL A 161 0.98 6.77 -11.86
N TYR A 162 -0.14 6.05 -11.67
CA TYR A 162 -0.41 4.82 -12.37
C TYR A 162 -0.99 5.13 -13.73
N GLU A 163 -0.15 4.97 -14.76
CA GLU A 163 -0.60 5.00 -16.14
C GLU A 163 -1.66 3.91 -16.37
N GLN A 164 -2.57 4.14 -17.34
CA GLN A 164 -3.60 3.18 -17.74
C GLN A 164 -4.53 2.75 -16.58
N SER A 165 -5.13 3.71 -15.87
CA SER A 165 -6.07 3.43 -14.77
C SER A 165 -7.22 2.48 -15.15
N GLY A 166 -7.64 2.49 -16.42
CA GLY A 166 -8.60 1.53 -16.99
C GLY A 166 -8.18 0.05 -16.88
N GLU A 167 -6.89 -0.27 -16.93
CA GLU A 167 -6.38 -1.64 -16.75
C GLU A 167 -6.66 -2.13 -15.32
N LYS A 168 -6.49 -1.26 -14.32
CA LYS A 168 -6.68 -1.59 -12.91
C LYS A 168 -8.13 -1.97 -12.63
N VAL A 169 -9.07 -1.16 -13.12
CA VAL A 169 -10.51 -1.49 -13.00
C VAL A 169 -10.91 -2.67 -13.86
N SER A 170 -10.26 -2.90 -15.00
CA SER A 170 -10.50 -4.10 -15.81
C SER A 170 -10.13 -5.39 -15.07
N VAL A 171 -9.08 -5.39 -14.23
CA VAL A 171 -8.72 -6.54 -13.39
C VAL A 171 -9.74 -6.77 -12.26
N LEU A 172 -10.27 -5.70 -11.67
CA LEU A 172 -11.25 -5.77 -10.58
C LEU A 172 -12.68 -6.10 -11.06
N SER A 173 -13.02 -5.73 -12.30
CA SER A 173 -14.35 -5.91 -12.89
C SER A 173 -14.94 -7.33 -12.76
N PRO A 174 -14.22 -8.44 -13.02
CA PRO A 174 -14.78 -9.78 -12.81
C PRO A 174 -15.09 -10.07 -11.33
N VAL A 175 -14.30 -9.55 -10.39
CA VAL A 175 -14.55 -9.72 -8.95
C VAL A 175 -15.80 -8.93 -8.54
N VAL A 176 -15.93 -7.70 -9.03
CA VAL A 176 -17.11 -6.86 -8.82
C VAL A 176 -18.36 -7.50 -9.41
N ALA A 177 -18.32 -8.00 -10.64
CA ALA A 177 -19.47 -8.65 -11.27
C ALA A 177 -19.91 -9.96 -10.58
N ASP A 178 -18.97 -10.70 -10.00
CA ASP A 178 -19.24 -11.97 -9.30
C ASP A 178 -19.75 -11.76 -7.86
N ALA A 179 -19.47 -10.62 -7.25
CA ALA A 179 -19.91 -10.30 -5.89
C ALA A 179 -21.13 -9.38 -5.84
N VAL A 180 -21.23 -8.44 -6.78
CA VAL A 180 -22.22 -7.37 -6.77
C VAL A 180 -23.23 -7.58 -7.90
N PRO A 181 -24.51 -7.83 -7.57
CA PRO A 181 -25.57 -7.98 -8.56
C PRO A 181 -25.65 -6.79 -9.52
N ALA A 182 -26.16 -7.05 -10.73
CA ALA A 182 -26.48 -5.96 -11.64
C ALA A 182 -27.68 -5.17 -11.12
N ALA A 183 -27.63 -3.86 -11.26
CA ALA A 183 -28.80 -3.02 -10.99
C ALA A 183 -29.92 -3.29 -12.02
N ASP A 184 -31.16 -3.00 -11.62
CA ASP A 184 -32.32 -3.08 -12.53
C ASP A 184 -32.26 -2.02 -13.64
N GLU A 185 -31.62 -0.88 -13.36
CA GLU A 185 -31.44 0.24 -14.27
C GLU A 185 -29.93 0.49 -14.48
N ALA A 186 -29.55 0.89 -15.70
CA ALA A 186 -28.17 1.24 -16.03
C ALA A 186 -28.14 2.37 -17.08
N PRO A 187 -27.11 3.24 -17.08
CA PRO A 187 -26.97 4.30 -18.08
C PRO A 187 -26.96 3.78 -19.52
N THR A 188 -27.39 4.65 -20.44
CA THR A 188 -27.33 4.35 -21.88
C THR A 188 -25.89 4.06 -22.29
N GLY A 189 -25.65 2.93 -22.94
CA GLY A 189 -24.30 2.45 -23.28
C GLY A 189 -23.77 1.34 -22.36
N CYS A 190 -24.45 1.06 -21.24
CA CYS A 190 -24.15 -0.05 -20.34
C CYS A 190 -24.99 -1.32 -20.58
N GLY A 191 -25.99 -1.24 -21.46
CA GLY A 191 -26.86 -2.37 -21.83
C GLY A 191 -26.14 -3.48 -22.61
N SER A 192 -26.67 -4.69 -22.49
CA SER A 192 -26.24 -5.94 -23.15
C SER A 192 -26.33 -5.90 -24.68
#